data_AF-A0A2Z5R1D4-F1
#
_entry.id   AF-A0A2Z5R1D4-F1
#
_cell.length_a   1.000
_cell.length_b   1.000
_cell.length_c   1.000
_cell.angle_alpha   90.00
_cell.angle_beta   90.00
_cell.angle_gamma   90.00
#
_symmetry.space_group_name_H-M   'P 1'
#
loop_
_entity.id
_entity.type
_entity.pdbx_description
1 polymer ?
#
loop_
_entity_poly.entity_id
_entity_poly.type
_entity_poly.pdbx_seq_one_letter_code
_entity_poly.pdbx_strand_id
1 'polypeptide(L)'
;MESVGDGWVQVNAMGESVILPLQGVLWWEGSELALRADVRQKVYRLTLPLALRALATSRELVKIYMAHGGVVCEGVIERVGADFVELKVLTGGEYPRSDSWRGAQKGVRIIPTPLIGAVVARS
;
A
#
# COMPACT_ATOMS: atom_id res chain seq x y z
N MET A 1 -4.53 11.68 -6.14
CA MET A 1 -3.40 11.96 -7.06
C MET A 1 -2.83 10.63 -7.51
N GLU A 2 -2.72 10.39 -8.81
CA GLU A 2 -2.05 9.19 -9.35
C GLU A 2 -0.55 9.47 -9.45
N SER A 3 0.29 8.53 -9.01
CA SER A 3 1.74 8.71 -8.98
C SER A 3 2.47 7.43 -9.38
N VAL A 4 3.65 7.58 -9.99
CA VAL A 4 4.53 6.46 -10.35
C VAL A 4 5.90 6.75 -9.78
N GLY A 5 6.50 5.74 -9.15
CA GLY A 5 7.84 5.78 -8.63
C GLY A 5 8.70 4.65 -9.19
N ASP A 6 9.89 4.50 -8.60
CA ASP A 6 10.84 3.46 -8.98
C ASP A 6 10.34 2.09 -8.51
N GLY A 7 9.76 1.32 -9.43
CA GLY A 7 9.24 -0.02 -9.17
C GLY A 7 7.85 -0.08 -8.52
N TRP A 8 7.08 1.01 -8.49
CA TRP A 8 5.71 1.01 -7.95
C TRP A 8 4.80 2.06 -8.61
N VAL A 9 3.49 1.85 -8.51
CA VAL A 9 2.44 2.78 -8.96
C VAL A 9 1.41 3.02 -7.86
N GLN A 10 0.87 4.23 -7.76
CA GLN A 10 -0.29 4.56 -6.95
C GLN A 10 -1.47 4.94 -7.84
N VAL A 11 -2.60 4.26 -7.62
CA VAL A 11 -3.87 4.53 -8.26
C VAL A 11 -4.89 4.94 -7.20
N ASN A 12 -5.86 5.77 -7.56
CA ASN A 12 -7.00 6.05 -6.70
C ASN A 12 -8.21 5.28 -7.23
N ALA A 13 -8.77 4.40 -6.42
CA ALA A 13 -9.92 3.59 -6.79
C ALA A 13 -10.98 3.68 -5.69
N MET A 14 -12.22 4.01 -6.05
CA MET A 14 -13.35 4.04 -5.11
C MET A 14 -13.12 4.87 -3.83
N GLY A 15 -12.35 5.95 -3.92
CA GLY A 15 -12.00 6.81 -2.76
C GLY A 15 -10.85 6.29 -1.90
N GLU A 16 -10.18 5.22 -2.33
CA GLU A 16 -8.99 4.66 -1.68
C GLU A 16 -7.75 4.91 -2.53
N SER A 17 -6.62 5.13 -1.86
CA SER A 17 -5.30 5.21 -2.48
C SER A 17 -4.63 3.83 -2.40
N VAL A 18 -4.37 3.23 -3.56
CA VAL A 18 -3.75 1.91 -3.67
C VAL A 18 -2.33 2.05 -4.21
N ILE A 19 -1.33 1.59 -3.44
CA ILE A 19 0.07 1.49 -3.84
C ILE A 19 0.36 0.05 -4.24
N LEU A 20 0.87 -0.14 -5.46
CA LEU A 20 1.18 -1.44 -6.07
C LEU A 20 2.68 -1.51 -6.38
N PRO A 21 3.44 -2.37 -5.70
CA PRO A 21 4.79 -2.73 -6.15
C PRO A 21 4.71 -3.49 -7.48
N LEU A 22 5.46 -3.06 -8.50
CA LEU A 22 5.39 -3.65 -9.84
C LEU A 22 5.81 -5.13 -9.85
N GLN A 23 6.69 -5.56 -8.94
CA GLN A 23 7.08 -6.96 -8.81
C GLN A 23 5.92 -7.88 -8.35
N GLY A 24 4.88 -7.31 -7.73
CA GLY A 24 3.69 -8.04 -7.30
C GLY A 24 2.56 -8.05 -8.33
N VAL A 25 2.69 -7.30 -9.43
CA VAL A 25 1.67 -7.20 -10.49
C VAL A 25 1.87 -8.35 -11.48
N LEU A 26 0.89 -9.26 -11.54
CA LEU A 26 0.92 -10.38 -12.49
C LEU A 26 0.42 -9.97 -13.88
N TRP A 27 -0.67 -9.21 -13.93
CA TRP A 27 -1.26 -8.65 -15.16
C TRP A 27 -2.19 -7.49 -14.78
N TRP A 28 -2.48 -6.62 -15.74
CA TRP A 28 -3.41 -5.50 -15.60
C TRP A 28 -4.28 -5.41 -16.84
N GLU A 29 -5.59 -5.29 -16.65
CA GLU A 29 -6.55 -5.07 -17.73
C GLU A 29 -6.99 -3.61 -17.71
N GLY A 30 -6.58 -2.85 -18.73
CA GLY A 30 -7.00 -1.47 -18.93
C GLY A 30 -8.21 -1.38 -19.87
N SER A 31 -8.97 -0.28 -19.79
CA SER A 31 -10.00 0.00 -20.80
C SER A 31 -9.35 0.54 -22.08
N GLU A 32 -9.98 0.33 -23.24
CA GLU A 32 -9.46 0.75 -24.57
C GLU A 32 -9.12 2.26 -24.67
N LEU A 33 -9.69 3.09 -23.79
CA LEU A 33 -9.41 4.53 -23.70
C LEU A 33 -8.05 4.88 -23.07
N ALA A 34 -7.44 3.96 -22.31
CA ALA A 34 -6.17 4.19 -21.60
C ALA A 34 -4.92 4.10 -22.50
N LEU A 35 -5.06 3.59 -23.74
CA LEU A 35 -3.94 3.30 -24.65
C LEU A 35 -3.31 4.56 -25.30
N ARG A 36 -3.81 5.77 -25.01
CA ARG A 36 -3.40 7.02 -25.68
C ARG A 36 -2.74 8.08 -24.78
N ALA A 37 -2.41 7.73 -23.54
CA ALA A 37 -1.72 8.68 -22.66
C ALA A 37 -0.25 8.84 -23.08
N ASP A 38 0.13 10.05 -23.52
CA ASP A 38 1.51 10.41 -23.82
C ASP A 38 2.32 10.35 -22.50
N VAL A 39 3.14 9.31 -22.33
CA VAL A 39 3.91 9.04 -21.11
C VAL A 39 5.13 9.95 -21.05
N ARG A 40 4.91 11.27 -20.95
CA ARG A 40 5.93 12.20 -20.47
C ARG A 40 5.92 12.19 -18.94
N GLN A 41 6.22 11.03 -18.35
CA GLN A 41 6.30 10.92 -16.90
C GLN A 41 7.61 11.53 -16.41
N LYS A 42 7.49 12.55 -15.53
CA LYS A 42 8.54 12.83 -14.57
C LYS A 42 8.69 11.59 -13.70
N VAL A 43 9.68 10.75 -14.00
CA VAL A 43 10.12 9.70 -13.10
C VAL A 43 10.72 10.38 -11.88
N TYR A 44 9.89 10.67 -10.89
CA TYR A 44 10.40 10.98 -9.58
C TYR A 44 11.04 9.67 -9.08
N ARG A 45 12.33 9.70 -8.67
CA ARG A 45 13.01 8.55 -8.02
C ARG A 45 12.45 8.32 -6.60
N LEU A 46 11.13 8.28 -6.47
CA LEU A 46 10.43 7.93 -5.24
C LEU A 46 10.47 6.42 -5.18
N THR A 47 11.23 5.87 -4.24
CA THR A 47 11.29 4.44 -4.02
C THR A 47 10.08 3.98 -3.21
N LEU A 48 9.70 2.71 -3.34
CA LEU A 48 8.58 2.14 -2.56
C LEU A 48 8.71 2.39 -1.04
N PRO A 49 9.89 2.24 -0.40
CA PRO A 49 10.06 2.58 1.02
C PRO A 49 9.71 4.03 1.34
N LEU A 50 9.93 4.99 0.44
CA LEU A 50 9.58 6.38 0.67
C LEU A 50 8.05 6.58 0.69
N ALA A 51 7.33 5.92 -0.22
CA ALA A 51 5.87 5.95 -0.25
C ALA A 51 5.27 5.31 1.01
N LEU A 52 5.82 4.17 1.45
CA LEU A 52 5.40 3.51 2.69
C LEU A 52 5.71 4.35 3.93
N ARG A 53 6.83 5.09 3.94
CA ARG A 53 7.16 6.02 5.05
C ARG A 53 6.19 7.18 5.13
N ALA A 54 5.66 7.65 4.00
CA ALA A 54 4.63 8.69 4.01
C ALA A 54 3.38 8.19 4.76
N LEU A 55 2.91 6.99 4.44
CA LEU A 55 1.78 6.35 5.16
C LEU A 55 2.07 6.11 6.64
N ALA A 56 3.30 5.71 6.98
CA ALA A 56 3.72 5.54 8.36
C ALA A 56 3.69 6.87 9.13
N THR A 57 4.12 7.96 8.48
CA THR A 57 4.19 9.30 9.07
C THR A 57 2.79 9.86 9.34
N SER A 58 1.86 9.72 8.39
CA SER A 58 0.45 10.10 8.59
C SER A 58 -0.32 9.13 9.47
N ARG A 59 0.28 7.99 9.86
CA ARG A 59 -0.34 6.92 10.66
C ARG A 59 -1.65 6.45 10.04
N GLU A 60 -1.67 6.34 8.71
CA GLU A 60 -2.85 5.88 7.98
C GLU A 60 -3.16 4.43 8.33
N LEU A 61 -4.46 4.15 8.39
CA LEU A 61 -4.93 2.79 8.42
C LEU A 61 -4.75 2.17 7.04
N VAL A 62 -4.12 1.00 6.97
CA VAL A 62 -3.79 0.32 5.71
C VAL A 62 -4.26 -1.13 5.70
N LYS A 63 -4.60 -1.61 4.50
CA LYS A 63 -4.69 -3.05 4.18
C LYS A 63 -3.52 -3.44 3.30
N ILE A 64 -2.75 -4.44 3.73
CA ILE A 64 -1.63 -4.99 2.97
C ILE A 64 -2.04 -6.35 2.43
N TYR A 65 -2.11 -6.46 1.12
CA TYR A 65 -2.30 -7.71 0.40
C TYR A 65 -0.94 -8.32 0.11
N MET A 66 -0.79 -9.61 0.42
CA MET A 66 0.43 -10.36 0.12
C MET A 66 0.46 -10.79 -1.34
N ALA A 67 1.64 -10.74 -1.96
CA ALA A 67 1.87 -11.16 -3.35
C ALA A 67 1.53 -12.64 -3.59
N HIS A 68 1.62 -13.47 -2.55
CA HIS A 68 1.35 -14.90 -2.61
C HIS A 68 0.37 -15.30 -1.50
N GLY A 69 -0.84 -15.73 -1.86
CA GLY A 69 -1.73 -16.47 -0.95
C GLY A 69 -2.88 -15.70 -0.31
N GLY A 70 -3.30 -14.54 -0.85
CA GLY A 70 -4.55 -13.89 -0.44
C GLY A 70 -4.62 -13.42 1.01
N VAL A 71 -3.50 -13.50 1.75
CA VAL A 71 -3.42 -13.03 3.13
C VAL A 71 -3.50 -11.50 3.12
N VAL A 72 -4.48 -10.98 3.84
CA VAL A 72 -4.66 -9.55 4.08
C VAL A 72 -4.26 -9.23 5.50
N CYS A 73 -3.38 -8.27 5.68
CA CYS A 73 -3.03 -7.72 6.99
C CYS A 73 -3.60 -6.32 7.12
N GLU A 74 -4.34 -6.05 8.18
CA GLU A 74 -4.91 -4.73 8.45
C GLU A 74 -4.24 -4.12 9.67
N GLY A 75 -3.85 -2.85 9.57
CA GLY A 75 -3.12 -2.18 10.63
C GLY A 75 -2.56 -0.82 10.24
N VAL A 76 -1.65 -0.32 11.07
CA VAL A 76 -0.90 0.90 10.80
C VAL A 76 0.57 0.59 10.68
N ILE A 77 1.22 1.17 9.67
CA ILE A 77 2.66 1.05 9.51
C ILE A 77 3.33 1.90 10.60
N GLU A 78 4.03 1.26 11.52
CA GLU A 78 4.80 1.96 12.56
C GLU A 78 6.24 2.22 12.10
N ARG A 79 6.81 1.32 11.30
CA ARG A 79 8.19 1.43 10.81
C ARG A 79 8.35 0.86 9.41
N VAL A 80 9.19 1.52 8.61
CA VAL A 80 9.64 1.04 7.30
C VAL A 80 11.15 0.89 7.33
N GLY A 81 11.60 -0.37 7.32
CA GLY A 81 13.00 -0.74 7.25
C GLY A 81 13.59 -0.60 5.85
N ALA A 82 14.75 -1.21 5.62
CA ALA A 82 15.38 -1.25 4.30
C ALA A 82 14.60 -2.17 3.33
N ASP A 83 14.10 -3.29 3.86
CA ASP A 83 13.50 -4.41 3.11
C ASP A 83 12.27 -5.00 3.81
N PHE A 84 11.76 -4.35 4.86
CA PHE A 84 10.57 -4.78 5.59
C PHE A 84 9.72 -3.61 6.09
N VAL A 85 8.51 -3.94 6.51
CA VAL A 85 7.55 -3.05 7.16
C VAL A 85 7.10 -3.67 8.49
N GLU A 86 7.05 -2.87 9.55
CA GLU A 86 6.37 -3.25 10.80
C GLU A 86 4.95 -2.71 10.78
N LEU A 87 4.00 -3.64 10.74
CA LEU A 87 2.59 -3.36 10.80
C LEU A 87 2.07 -3.65 12.20
N LYS A 88 1.51 -2.62 12.84
CA LYS A 88 0.75 -2.80 14.07
C LYS A 88 -0.65 -3.31 13.73
N VAL A 89 -0.88 -4.58 14.02
CA VAL A 89 -2.07 -5.32 13.59
C VAL A 89 -3.27 -5.01 14.47
N LEU A 90 -4.43 -4.80 13.84
CA LEU A 90 -5.69 -4.57 14.54
C LEU A 90 -6.43 -5.87 14.87
N THR A 91 -7.18 -5.83 15.98
CA THR A 91 -8.08 -6.90 16.40
C THR A 91 -9.36 -6.87 15.57
N GLY A 92 -9.74 -8.01 14.99
CA GLY A 92 -11.07 -8.20 14.39
C GLY A 92 -11.10 -8.42 12.88
N GLY A 93 -9.98 -8.21 12.16
CA GLY A 93 -9.92 -8.43 10.71
C GLY A 93 -10.88 -7.55 9.89
N GLU A 94 -11.58 -6.65 10.55
CA GLU A 94 -12.44 -5.64 9.94
C GLU A 94 -11.80 -4.27 10.09
N TYR A 95 -11.72 -3.58 8.96
CA TYR A 95 -11.24 -2.21 8.86
C TYR A 95 -12.14 -1.27 9.67
N PRO A 96 -11.66 -0.67 10.76
CA PRO A 96 -12.53 0.11 11.63
C PRO A 96 -13.09 1.32 10.89
N ARG A 97 -14.41 1.53 11.05
CA ARG A 97 -15.13 2.63 10.41
C ARG A 97 -14.86 4.00 11.06
N SER A 98 -14.06 4.06 12.12
CA SER A 98 -13.71 5.27 12.90
C SER A 98 -12.33 5.14 13.55
N ASP A 99 -11.82 6.21 14.17
CA ASP A 99 -10.53 6.25 14.92
C ASP A 99 -10.42 5.29 16.13
N SER A 100 -11.48 4.52 16.41
CA SER A 100 -11.53 3.48 17.44
C SER A 100 -10.45 2.41 17.31
N TRP A 101 -9.84 2.28 16.13
CA TRP A 101 -8.72 1.36 15.88
C TRP A 101 -7.51 1.62 16.78
N ARG A 102 -7.33 2.85 17.29
CA ARG A 102 -6.20 3.19 18.17
C ARG A 102 -6.15 2.33 19.44
N GLY A 103 -7.30 1.85 19.94
CA GLY A 103 -7.39 0.96 21.11
C GLY A 103 -7.41 -0.53 20.78
N ALA A 104 -7.64 -0.93 19.53
CA ALA A 104 -7.88 -2.32 19.12
C ALA A 104 -6.59 -3.02 18.63
N GLN A 105 -5.52 -2.97 19.42
CA GLN A 105 -4.19 -3.46 19.01
C GLN A 105 -3.93 -4.90 19.46
N LYS A 106 -3.48 -5.77 18.54
CA LYS A 106 -3.24 -7.20 18.83
C LYS A 106 -1.75 -7.58 18.85
N GLY A 107 -0.90 -6.83 18.15
CA GLY A 107 0.55 -7.12 18.07
C GLY A 107 1.21 -6.40 16.90
N VAL A 108 2.49 -6.73 16.67
CA VAL A 108 3.27 -6.23 15.53
C VAL A 108 3.59 -7.38 14.59
N ARG A 109 3.41 -7.17 13.29
CA ARG A 109 3.77 -8.10 12.23
C ARG A 109 4.86 -7.48 11.37
N ILE A 110 5.93 -8.22 11.13
CA ILE A 110 7.00 -7.83 10.21
C ILE A 110 6.66 -8.42 8.84
N ILE A 111 6.64 -7.58 7.82
CA ILE A 111 6.30 -7.96 6.44
C ILE A 111 7.49 -7.59 5.55
N PRO A 112 8.19 -8.57 4.96
CA PRO A 112 9.20 -8.31 3.94
C PRO A 112 8.58 -7.57 2.75
N THR A 113 9.21 -6.49 2.31
CA THR A 113 8.76 -5.65 1.19
C THR A 113 8.55 -6.46 -0.11
N PRO A 114 9.37 -7.48 -0.45
CA PRO A 114 9.12 -8.32 -1.62
C PRO A 114 7.81 -9.13 -1.57
N LEU A 115 7.23 -9.34 -0.38
CA LEU A 115 5.98 -10.08 -0.23
C LEU A 115 4.74 -9.19 -0.31
N ILE A 116 4.91 -7.87 -0.45
CA ILE A 116 3.80 -6.93 -0.59
C ILE A 116 3.30 -6.98 -2.04
N GLY A 117 2.03 -7.37 -2.22
CA GLY A 117 1.34 -7.30 -3.51
C GLY A 117 0.59 -5.98 -3.71
N ALA A 118 -0.03 -5.46 -2.65
CA ALA A 118 -0.68 -4.15 -2.67
C ALA A 118 -0.78 -3.56 -1.26
N VAL A 119 -0.81 -2.23 -1.17
CA VAL A 119 -1.15 -1.49 0.04
C VAL A 119 -2.29 -0.53 -0.26
N VAL A 120 -3.40 -0.67 0.45
CA VAL A 120 -4.59 0.18 0.31
C VAL A 120 -4.70 1.07 1.54
N ALA A 121 -4.81 2.38 1.33
CA ALA A 121 -5.04 3.39 2.38
C ALA A 121 -6.30 4.20 2.05
N ARG A 122 -7.11 4.55 3.05
CA ARG A 122 -8.16 5.58 2.86
C ARG A 122 -7.53 6.96 3.02
N SER A 123 -7.69 7.80 2.01
CA SER A 123 -7.43 9.25 2.07
C SER A 123 -8.63 10.01 2.62
#